data_AF-M7ADL9-F1
#
_entry.id   AF-M7ADL9-F1
#
_cell.length_a   1.000
_cell.length_b   1.000
_cell.length_c   1.000
_cell.angle_alpha   90.00
_cell.angle_beta   90.00
_cell.angle_gamma   90.00
#
_symmetry.space_group_name_H-M   'P 1'
#
loop_
_entity.id
_entity.type
_entity.pdbx_description
1 polymer ?
#
loop_
_entity_poly.entity_id
_entity_poly.type
_entity_poly.pdbx_seq_one_letter_code
_entity_poly.pdbx_strand_id
1 'polypeptide(L)'
;MKSPGLRIKYIRTEGLGKKLNQEEFASSIYISQSQLSKLENEENDVTEQTAFIIQIIHGYSMSWILKGKGPMNYFGTEIKEENLDLKFEAMNHIYRNISRYPKSKLTIEAYFKLKDNHRSAIDQIVVGLLSDK
;
A
#
# COMPACT_ATOMS: atom_id res chain seq x y z
N MET A 1 -4.15 -12.58 22.08
CA MET A 1 -4.72 -12.98 20.77
C MET A 1 -3.64 -13.72 19.98
N LYS A 2 -3.96 -14.87 19.39
CA LYS A 2 -2.93 -15.84 18.96
C LYS A 2 -2.38 -15.62 17.54
N SER A 3 -3.15 -15.06 16.59
CA SER A 3 -2.71 -14.90 15.19
C SER A 3 -3.06 -13.56 14.56
N PRO A 4 -2.43 -13.18 13.42
CA PRO A 4 -2.74 -11.95 12.70
C PRO A 4 -4.21 -11.88 12.25
N GLY A 5 -4.74 -12.99 11.72
CA GLY A 5 -6.14 -13.08 11.29
C GLY A 5 -7.12 -12.78 12.41
N LEU A 6 -6.91 -13.37 13.60
CA LEU A 6 -7.75 -13.10 14.77
C LEU A 6 -7.64 -11.67 15.28
N ARG A 7 -6.49 -11.01 15.11
CA ARG A 7 -6.31 -9.60 15.46
C ARG A 7 -7.05 -8.67 14.51
N ILE A 8 -7.05 -8.98 13.21
CA ILE A 8 -7.88 -8.27 12.22
C ILE A 8 -9.37 -8.45 12.56
N LYS A 9 -9.79 -9.68 12.87
CA LYS A 9 -11.16 -9.97 13.29
C LYS A 9 -11.58 -9.16 14.51
N TYR A 10 -10.71 -9.05 15.51
CA TYR A 10 -10.96 -8.22 16.69
C TYR A 10 -11.13 -6.75 16.32
N ILE A 11 -10.25 -6.19 15.48
CA ILE A 11 -10.33 -4.78 15.04
C ILE A 11 -11.72 -4.53 14.43
N ARG A 12 -12.15 -5.42 13.54
CA ARG A 12 -13.46 -5.33 12.88
C ARG A 12 -14.64 -5.43 13.84
N THR A 13 -14.60 -6.33 14.83
CA THR A 13 -15.77 -6.63 15.65
C THR A 13 -15.87 -5.82 16.93
N GLU A 14 -14.74 -5.52 17.57
CA GLU A 14 -14.67 -4.90 18.89
C GLU A 14 -13.86 -3.59 18.88
N GLY A 15 -12.77 -3.55 18.10
CA GLY A 15 -11.79 -2.47 18.19
C GLY A 15 -12.32 -1.10 17.82
N LEU A 16 -13.14 -1.02 16.76
CA LEU A 16 -13.60 0.25 16.19
C LEU A 16 -14.75 0.93 16.96
N GLY A 17 -15.14 0.41 18.13
CA GLY A 17 -16.30 0.90 18.89
C GLY A 17 -17.67 0.61 18.23
N LYS A 18 -17.66 0.02 17.04
CA LYS A 18 -18.83 -0.58 16.37
C LYS A 18 -18.40 -1.86 15.66
N LYS A 19 -19.30 -2.84 15.63
CA LYS A 19 -19.09 -4.08 14.89
C LYS A 19 -19.38 -3.84 13.41
N LEU A 20 -18.37 -4.02 12.58
CA LEU A 20 -18.53 -4.01 11.13
C LEU A 20 -18.72 -5.43 10.60
N ASN A 21 -19.53 -5.57 9.56
CA ASN A 21 -19.59 -6.82 8.81
C ASN A 21 -18.32 -6.98 7.94
N GLN A 22 -18.07 -8.19 7.42
CA GLN A 22 -16.84 -8.46 6.66
C GLN A 22 -16.74 -7.65 5.36
N GLU A 23 -17.86 -7.39 4.68
CA GLU A 23 -17.88 -6.60 3.45
C GLU A 23 -17.50 -5.12 3.70
N GLU A 24 -18.10 -4.52 4.73
CA GLU A 24 -17.83 -3.14 5.16
C GLU A 24 -16.35 -2.96 5.54
N PHE A 25 -15.82 -3.88 6.34
CA PHE A 25 -14.44 -3.80 6.78
C PHE A 25 -13.46 -4.08 5.64
N ALA A 26 -13.71 -5.10 4.81
CA ALA A 26 -12.87 -5.42 3.66
C ALA A 26 -12.80 -4.23 2.67
N SER A 27 -13.95 -3.62 2.38
CA SER A 27 -14.03 -2.42 1.55
C SER A 27 -13.22 -1.26 2.14
N SER A 28 -13.27 -1.05 3.46
CA SER A 28 -12.51 0.02 4.12
C SER A 28 -10.99 -0.13 4.01
N ILE A 29 -10.47 -1.34 3.74
CA ILE A 29 -9.04 -1.62 3.59
C ILE A 29 -8.69 -2.12 2.18
N TYR A 30 -9.58 -1.87 1.21
CA TYR A 30 -9.38 -2.13 -0.22
C TYR A 30 -9.08 -3.59 -0.58
N ILE A 31 -9.72 -4.55 0.10
CA ILE A 31 -9.68 -5.97 -0.24
C ILE A 31 -11.09 -6.54 -0.45
N SER A 32 -11.20 -7.73 -1.02
CA SER A 32 -12.50 -8.41 -1.13
C SER A 32 -12.93 -9.05 0.20
N GLN A 33 -14.23 -9.19 0.42
CA GLN A 33 -14.76 -9.93 1.58
C GLN A 33 -14.25 -11.38 1.64
N SER A 34 -14.13 -12.05 0.48
CA SER A 34 -13.57 -13.40 0.41
C SER A 34 -12.12 -13.44 0.90
N GLN A 35 -11.31 -12.46 0.49
CA GLN A 35 -9.94 -12.33 0.96
C GLN A 35 -9.89 -12.08 2.47
N LEU A 36 -10.72 -11.18 3.00
CA LEU A 36 -10.81 -10.95 4.45
C LEU A 36 -11.20 -12.23 5.20
N SER A 37 -12.17 -12.99 4.70
CA SER A 37 -12.60 -14.25 5.32
C SER A 37 -11.45 -15.24 5.44
N LYS A 38 -10.66 -15.42 4.36
CA LYS A 38 -9.46 -16.28 4.36
C LYS A 38 -8.40 -15.80 5.36
N LEU A 39 -8.22 -14.49 5.51
CA LEU A 39 -7.30 -13.94 6.52
C LEU A 39 -7.80 -14.24 7.94
N GLU A 40 -9.09 -14.02 8.23
CA GLU A 40 -9.67 -14.22 9.56
C GLU A 40 -9.74 -15.69 9.99
N ASN A 41 -9.83 -16.60 9.02
CA ASN A 41 -9.82 -18.06 9.23
C ASN A 41 -8.41 -18.68 9.13
N GLU A 42 -7.37 -17.86 8.99
CA GLU A 42 -5.98 -18.32 8.94
C GLU A 42 -5.67 -19.21 7.72
N GLU A 43 -6.50 -19.14 6.67
CA GLU A 43 -6.27 -19.81 5.40
C GLU A 43 -5.22 -19.08 4.55
N ASN A 44 -5.07 -17.77 4.77
CA ASN A 44 -4.07 -16.92 4.14
C ASN A 44 -3.31 -16.08 5.18
N ASP A 45 -2.03 -15.83 4.90
CA ASP A 45 -1.22 -14.93 5.70
C ASP A 45 -1.60 -13.46 5.49
N VAL A 46 -1.52 -12.68 6.58
CA VAL A 46 -1.68 -11.23 6.53
C VAL A 46 -0.40 -10.60 6.00
N THR A 47 -0.50 -9.93 4.86
CA THR A 47 0.64 -9.22 4.26
C THR A 47 0.97 -7.94 5.01
N GLU A 48 2.22 -7.48 4.85
CA GLU A 48 2.66 -6.20 5.39
C GLU A 48 1.83 -5.02 4.87
N GLN A 49 1.47 -5.05 3.58
CA GLN A 49 0.63 -4.03 2.95
C GLN A 49 -0.74 -3.94 3.61
N THR A 50 -1.42 -5.07 3.84
CA THR A 50 -2.74 -5.09 4.50
C THR A 50 -2.64 -4.55 5.92
N ALA A 51 -1.62 -4.96 6.68
CA ALA A 51 -1.42 -4.48 8.05
C ALA A 51 -1.07 -2.97 8.11
N PHE A 52 -0.33 -2.46 7.12
CA PHE A 52 -0.05 -1.03 6.99
C PHE A 52 -1.31 -0.22 6.67
N ILE A 53 -2.14 -0.67 5.73
CA ILE A 53 -3.41 -0.02 5.41
C ILE A 53 -4.31 0.05 6.65
N ILE A 54 -4.43 -1.05 7.40
CA ILE A 54 -5.19 -1.07 8.66
C ILE A 54 -4.62 -0.07 9.67
N GLN A 55 -3.29 0.07 9.76
CA GLN A 55 -2.67 1.07 10.64
C GLN A 55 -3.07 2.50 10.27
N ILE A 56 -3.01 2.84 8.98
CA ILE A 56 -3.31 4.19 8.51
C ILE A 56 -4.79 4.53 8.65
N ILE A 57 -5.68 3.58 8.31
CA ILE A 57 -7.12 3.85 8.24
C ILE A 57 -7.78 3.71 9.61
N HIS A 58 -7.39 2.70 10.38
CA HIS A 58 -8.06 2.32 11.62
C HIS A 58 -7.23 2.58 12.88
N GLY A 59 -5.99 3.07 12.74
CA GLY A 59 -5.15 3.45 13.88
C GLY A 59 -4.64 2.27 14.70
N TYR A 60 -4.43 1.10 14.10
CA TYR A 60 -3.89 -0.09 14.77
C TYR A 60 -2.46 -0.39 14.36
N SER A 61 -1.57 -0.56 15.33
CA SER A 61 -0.15 -0.81 15.08
C SER A 61 0.07 -2.04 14.21
N MET A 62 0.77 -1.88 13.08
CA MET A 62 1.16 -2.96 12.18
C MET A 62 2.00 -4.02 12.91
N SER A 63 2.90 -3.59 13.80
CA SER A 63 3.70 -4.50 14.65
C SER A 63 2.81 -5.33 15.57
N TRP A 64 1.75 -4.71 16.10
CA TRP A 64 0.76 -5.42 16.89
C TRP A 64 -0.14 -6.31 16.05
N ILE A 65 -0.49 -5.94 14.81
CA ILE A 65 -1.31 -6.75 13.87
C ILE A 65 -0.57 -7.98 13.36
N LEU A 66 0.74 -7.88 13.07
CA LEU A 66 1.52 -8.99 12.52
C LEU A 66 2.15 -9.85 13.62
N LYS A 67 2.74 -9.25 14.64
CA LYS A 67 3.57 -9.97 15.63
C LYS A 67 3.00 -10.00 17.05
N GLY A 68 1.97 -9.22 17.35
CA GLY A 68 1.34 -9.14 18.67
C GLY A 68 2.22 -8.41 19.67
N LYS A 69 3.17 -7.61 19.16
CA LYS A 69 4.19 -6.91 19.93
C LYS A 69 3.90 -5.41 19.93
N GLY A 70 4.19 -4.77 21.07
CA GLY A 70 4.03 -3.33 21.24
C GLY A 70 2.58 -2.91 21.54
N PRO A 71 2.31 -1.59 21.53
CA PRO A 71 0.98 -1.06 21.77
C PRO A 71 0.03 -1.46 20.64
N MET A 72 -1.22 -1.73 21.02
CA MET A 72 -2.27 -2.09 20.07
C MET A 72 -2.65 -0.91 19.18
N ASN A 73 -2.92 0.23 19.80
CA ASN A 73 -3.28 1.44 19.09
C ASN A 73 -2.02 2.13 18.59
N TYR A 74 -2.05 2.51 17.33
CA TYR A 74 -1.11 3.43 16.73
C TYR A 74 -1.62 4.84 16.99
N PHE A 75 -1.23 5.39 18.15
CA PHE A 75 -1.26 6.84 18.35
C PHE A 75 -0.07 7.35 17.57
N GLY A 76 -0.27 7.68 16.29
CA GLY A 76 0.81 8.18 15.47
C GLY A 76 1.54 9.27 16.23
N THR A 77 2.84 9.10 16.48
CA THR A 77 3.71 10.23 16.25
C THR A 77 3.36 10.68 14.84
N GLU A 78 2.90 11.92 14.66
CA GLU A 78 2.84 12.54 13.34
C GLU A 78 4.00 11.96 12.53
N ILE A 79 3.71 11.22 11.47
CA ILE A 79 4.77 10.85 10.54
C ILE A 79 5.14 12.20 9.92
N LYS A 80 6.01 12.95 10.58
CA LYS A 80 6.80 14.02 9.99
C LYS A 80 7.81 13.33 9.08
N GLU A 81 7.32 12.60 8.08
CA GLU A 81 8.09 12.48 6.87
C GLU A 81 8.13 13.90 6.34
N GLU A 82 9.27 14.56 6.57
CA GLU A 82 9.52 15.85 5.94
C GLU A 82 9.19 15.69 4.46
N ASN A 83 8.31 16.56 3.96
CA ASN A 83 7.88 16.59 2.56
C ASN A 83 6.96 15.44 2.11
N LEU A 84 6.22 14.79 3.01
CA LEU A 84 5.19 13.79 2.64
C LEU A 84 4.21 14.35 1.59
N ASP A 85 3.77 15.60 1.77
CA ASP A 85 2.91 16.31 0.82
C ASP A 85 3.58 16.45 -0.56
N LEU A 86 4.88 16.78 -0.60
CA LEU A 86 5.63 16.88 -1.85
C LEU A 86 5.80 15.51 -2.52
N LYS A 87 6.00 14.44 -1.74
CA LYS A 87 6.06 13.06 -2.26
C LYS A 87 4.73 12.64 -2.88
N PHE A 88 3.61 12.95 -2.21
CA PHE A 88 2.27 12.70 -2.76
C PHE A 88 2.00 13.48 -4.03
N GLU A 89 2.35 14.78 -4.07
CA GLU A 89 2.21 15.59 -5.28
C GLU A 89 3.07 15.08 -6.44
N ALA A 90 4.33 14.70 -6.18
CA ALA A 90 5.21 14.12 -7.18
C ALA A 90 4.64 12.82 -7.75
N MET A 91 4.13 11.94 -6.88
CA MET A 91 3.51 10.68 -7.30
C MET A 91 2.22 10.91 -8.10
N ASN A 92 1.36 11.84 -7.67
CA ASN A 92 0.16 12.23 -8.39
C ASN A 92 0.48 12.85 -9.76
N HIS A 93 1.56 13.62 -9.86
CA HIS A 93 2.02 14.18 -11.12
C HIS A 93 2.46 13.08 -12.09
N ILE A 94 3.26 12.11 -11.64
CA ILE A 94 3.68 10.96 -12.45
C ILE A 94 2.46 10.16 -12.91
N TYR A 95 1.53 9.87 -12.00
CA TYR A 95 0.30 9.15 -12.32
C TYR A 95 -0.51 9.85 -13.40
N ARG A 96 -0.75 11.17 -13.25
CA ARG A 96 -1.45 11.98 -14.26
C ARG A 96 -0.77 11.93 -15.63
N ASN A 97 0.56 11.97 -15.67
CA ASN A 97 1.31 11.87 -16.93
C ASN A 97 1.17 10.49 -17.57
N ILE A 98 1.25 9.41 -16.78
CA ILE A 98 1.04 8.05 -17.27
C ILE A 98 -0.37 7.89 -17.85
N SER A 99 -1.39 8.44 -17.18
CA SER A 99 -2.78 8.41 -17.67
C SER A 99 -2.96 9.23 -18.96
N ARG A 100 -2.23 10.34 -19.11
CA ARG A 100 -2.32 11.22 -20.29
C ARG A 100 -1.75 10.58 -21.56
N TYR A 101 -0.76 9.69 -21.42
CA TYR A 101 -0.06 9.08 -22.55
C TYR A 101 -0.28 7.56 -22.54
N PRO A 102 -1.21 7.03 -23.36
CA PRO A 102 -1.67 5.64 -23.26
C PRO A 102 -0.58 4.57 -23.35
N LYS A 103 0.54 4.87 -24.03
CA LYS A 103 1.68 3.95 -24.17
C LYS A 103 2.64 4.00 -22.98
N SER A 104 2.61 5.04 -22.16
CA SER A 104 3.59 5.25 -21.08
C SER A 104 3.60 4.12 -20.06
N LYS A 105 2.44 3.57 -19.69
CA LYS A 105 2.38 2.41 -18.78
C LYS A 105 3.14 1.21 -19.36
N LEU A 106 2.84 0.84 -20.61
CA LEU A 106 3.50 -0.28 -21.28
C LEU A 106 5.00 -0.04 -21.46
N THR A 107 5.40 1.19 -21.81
CA THR A 107 6.80 1.56 -21.97
C THR A 107 7.56 1.46 -20.65
N ILE A 108 6.99 1.96 -19.55
CA ILE A 108 7.61 1.87 -18.21
C ILE A 108 7.74 0.40 -17.79
N GLU A 109 6.69 -0.40 -17.95
CA GLU A 109 6.73 -1.84 -17.62
C GLU A 109 7.74 -2.60 -18.48
N ALA A 110 7.87 -2.27 -19.77
CA ALA A 110 8.85 -2.87 -20.67
C ALA A 110 10.28 -2.47 -20.31
N TYR A 111 10.50 -1.21 -19.94
CA TYR A 111 11.82 -0.67 -19.57
C TYR A 111 12.47 -1.47 -18.43
N PHE A 112 11.70 -1.85 -17.41
CA PHE A 112 12.21 -2.66 -16.29
C PHE A 112 12.55 -4.11 -16.67
N LYS A 113 12.07 -4.62 -17.81
CA LYS A 113 12.40 -5.96 -18.32
C LYS A 113 13.64 -5.99 -19.20
N LEU A 114 14.17 -4.83 -19.59
CA LEU A 114 15.36 -4.73 -20.43
C LEU A 114 16.64 -5.11 -19.67
N LYS A 115 17.69 -5.43 -20.42
CA LYS A 115 19.06 -5.55 -19.88
C LYS A 115 19.61 -4.16 -19.55
N ASP A 116 20.57 -4.10 -18.61
CA ASP A 116 21.16 -2.84 -18.15
C ASP A 116 21.77 -2.00 -19.27
N ASN A 117 22.46 -2.63 -20.22
CA ASN A 117 23.05 -1.95 -21.37
C ASN A 117 21.99 -1.32 -22.28
N HIS A 118 20.83 -1.95 -22.46
CA HIS A 118 19.73 -1.41 -23.25
C HIS A 118 18.99 -0.28 -22.51
N ARG A 119 18.81 -0.40 -21.19
CA ARG A 119 18.27 0.70 -20.38
C ARG A 119 19.16 1.92 -20.45
N SER A 120 20.46 1.76 -20.26
CA SER A 120 21.44 2.85 -20.33
C SER A 120 21.40 3.58 -21.67
N ALA A 121 21.27 2.84 -22.79
CA ALA A 121 21.09 3.45 -24.11
C ALA A 121 19.79 4.26 -24.22
N ILE A 122 18.68 3.76 -23.67
CA ILE A 122 17.40 4.49 -23.64
C ILE A 122 17.51 5.76 -22.78
N ASP A 123 18.15 5.68 -21.62
CA ASP A 123 18.33 6.84 -20.73
C ASP A 123 19.13 7.94 -21.44
N GLN A 124 20.19 7.56 -22.16
CA GLN A 124 20.98 8.49 -22.97
C GLN A 124 20.16 9.14 -24.08
N ILE A 125 19.32 8.37 -24.78
CA ILE A 125 18.40 8.91 -25.81
C ILE A 125 17.44 9.93 -25.19
N VAL A 126 16.82 9.59 -24.05
CA VAL A 126 15.87 10.48 -23.37
C VAL A 126 16.55 11.76 -22.92
N VAL A 127 17.72 11.65 -22.27
CA VAL A 127 18.51 12.83 -21.82
C VAL A 127 18.93 13.70 -23.01
N GLY A 128 19.38 13.10 -24.11
CA GLY A 128 19.74 13.82 -25.32
C GLY A 128 18.56 14.63 -25.87
N LEU A 129 17.41 13.97 -26.05
CA LEU A 129 16.19 14.64 -26.56
C LEU A 129 15.63 15.72 -25.64
N LEU A 130 15.88 15.62 -24.32
CA LEU A 130 15.50 16.66 -23.36
C LEU A 130 16.46 17.85 -23.38
N SER A 131 17.72 17.64 -23.80
CA SER A 131 18.74 18.69 -23.88
C SER A 131 18.67 19.50 -25.19
N ASP A 132 17.92 19.01 -26.18
CA ASP A 132 17.61 19.71 -27.44
C ASP A 132 16.44 20.73 -27.31
N LYS A 133 15.99 20.99 -26.09
CA LYS A 133 14.97 22.01 -25.76
C LYS A 133 15.59 23.22 -25.07
#